data_AF-A0A2H0U5R3-F1
#
_entry.id   AF-A0A2H0U5R3-F1
#
_cell.length_a   1.000
_cell.length_b   1.000
_cell.length_c   1.000
_cell.angle_alpha   90.00
_cell.angle_beta   90.00
_cell.angle_gamma   90.00
#
_symmetry.space_group_name_H-M   'P 1'
#
loop_
_entity.id
_entity.type
_entity.pdbx_description
1 polymer ?
#
loop_
_entity_poly.entity_id
_entity_poly.type
_entity_poly.pdbx_seq_one_letter_code
_entity_poly.pdbx_strand_id
1 'polypeptide(L)'
;MKIIFMPKLVIDIETVGKNMDGLDNISQDYFKHWAESEANDEAKTEFELKKIEDGFSFSPLTAEVVCIGMFNPDSKKGVMYYQNPAEPHKKFEDQNVQIEAMSEADMLKKFWDYVKLYDEFITFNGRAFDIPFLIIRSAVHQIKPSKNLMSNRYLSNQFTGARHVDLQDQLKFYGAVYGRGYNL
;
A
#
# COMPACT_ATOMS: atom_id res chain seq x y z
N MET A 1 20.58 -32.15 -5.20
CA MET A 1 19.35 -31.35 -5.03
C MET A 1 19.69 -29.91 -5.40
N LYS A 2 19.21 -29.39 -6.54
CA LYS A 2 19.42 -27.97 -6.87
C LYS A 2 18.49 -27.17 -5.97
N ILE A 3 19.04 -26.36 -5.07
CA ILE A 3 18.24 -25.36 -4.35
C ILE A 3 17.83 -24.34 -5.42
N ILE A 4 16.54 -24.30 -5.74
CA ILE A 4 15.98 -23.25 -6.60
C ILE A 4 15.93 -22.00 -5.72
N PHE A 5 16.82 -21.05 -5.97
CA PHE A 5 16.81 -19.77 -5.27
C PHE A 5 15.66 -18.93 -5.83
N MET A 6 14.61 -18.74 -5.04
CA MET A 6 13.50 -17.85 -5.38
C MET A 6 13.83 -16.46 -4.83
N PRO A 7 14.12 -15.46 -5.68
CA PRO A 7 14.41 -14.11 -5.21
C PRO A 7 13.20 -13.55 -4.45
N LYS A 8 13.45 -13.06 -3.22
CA LYS A 8 12.42 -12.55 -2.30
C LYS A 8 12.44 -11.03 -2.18
N LEU A 9 11.25 -10.45 -2.06
CA LEU A 9 11.05 -9.03 -1.86
C LEU A 9 10.04 -8.79 -0.73
N VAL A 10 10.47 -8.11 0.32
CA VAL A 10 9.60 -7.52 1.34
C VAL A 10 9.11 -6.18 0.82
N ILE A 11 7.81 -5.90 0.97
CA ILE A 11 7.16 -4.67 0.49
C ILE A 11 6.35 -4.08 1.64
N ASP A 12 6.38 -2.75 1.75
CA ASP A 12 5.57 -1.94 2.66
C ASP A 12 5.34 -0.56 2.02
N ILE A 13 4.21 0.10 2.32
CA ILE A 13 3.87 1.43 1.77
C ILE A 13 3.42 2.41 2.85
N GLU A 14 3.65 3.70 2.59
CA GLU A 14 3.05 4.79 3.36
C GLU A 14 2.15 5.64 2.47
N THR A 15 1.04 6.11 3.03
CA THR A 15 -0.01 6.82 2.31
C THR A 15 -0.42 8.08 3.06
N VAL A 16 -0.90 9.08 2.33
CA VAL A 16 -1.46 10.30 2.92
C VAL A 16 -2.83 10.59 2.32
N GLY A 17 -3.81 10.87 3.19
CA GLY A 17 -5.13 11.36 2.78
C GLY A 17 -5.00 12.72 2.12
N LYS A 18 -5.79 12.95 1.07
CA LYS A 18 -6.01 14.30 0.55
C LYS A 18 -6.80 15.11 1.57
N ASN A 19 -6.71 16.43 1.52
CA ASN A 19 -7.65 17.27 2.25
C ASN A 19 -9.02 17.24 1.55
N MET A 20 -10.10 17.37 2.31
CA MET A 20 -11.47 17.46 1.79
C MET A 20 -11.60 18.53 0.69
N ASP A 21 -11.03 19.71 0.94
CA ASP A 21 -11.02 20.84 0.00
C ASP A 21 -10.27 20.54 -1.32
N GLY A 22 -9.40 19.53 -1.31
CA GLY A 22 -8.64 19.07 -2.49
C GLY A 22 -9.38 18.03 -3.34
N LEU A 23 -10.57 17.59 -2.92
CA LEU A 23 -11.41 16.67 -3.68
C LEU A 23 -12.29 17.42 -4.69
N ASP A 24 -12.82 16.71 -5.69
CA ASP A 24 -13.81 17.29 -6.60
C ASP A 24 -15.16 17.51 -5.89
N ASN A 25 -15.98 18.43 -6.42
CA ASN A 25 -17.25 18.82 -5.79
C ASN A 25 -18.20 17.63 -5.56
N ILE A 26 -18.21 16.63 -6.45
CA ILE A 26 -19.10 15.47 -6.30
C ILE A 26 -18.65 14.63 -5.10
N SER A 27 -17.35 14.41 -4.95
CA SER A 27 -16.79 13.72 -3.79
C SER A 27 -17.01 14.50 -2.48
N GLN A 28 -16.81 15.81 -2.49
CA GLN A 28 -17.09 16.67 -1.32
C GLN A 28 -18.56 16.58 -0.89
N ASP A 29 -19.48 16.73 -1.86
CA ASP A 29 -20.92 16.63 -1.61
C ASP A 29 -21.28 15.23 -1.07
N TYR A 30 -20.70 14.16 -1.63
CA TYR A 30 -20.94 12.79 -1.15
C TYR A 30 -20.57 12.62 0.33
N PHE A 31 -19.37 13.05 0.74
CA PHE A 31 -18.94 12.91 2.14
C PHE A 31 -19.74 13.80 3.09
N LYS A 32 -20.16 14.99 2.63
CA LYS A 32 -21.06 15.85 3.39
C LYS A 32 -22.40 15.18 3.66
N HIS A 33 -23.04 14.61 2.64
CA HIS A 33 -24.32 13.90 2.82
C HIS A 33 -24.18 12.70 3.75
N TRP A 34 -23.04 11.98 3.70
CA TRP A 34 -22.77 10.90 4.63
C TRP A 34 -22.63 11.40 6.07
N ALA A 35 -21.88 12.47 6.31
CA ALA A 35 -21.80 13.05 7.65
C ALA A 35 -23.17 13.51 8.17
N GLU A 36 -23.97 14.14 7.32
CA GLU A 36 -25.33 14.58 7.64
C GLU A 36 -26.28 13.41 7.96
N SER A 37 -26.08 12.21 7.40
CA SER A 37 -26.91 11.04 7.73
C SER A 37 -26.64 10.48 9.13
N GLU A 38 -25.45 10.74 9.69
CA GLU A 38 -25.02 10.29 11.02
C GLU A 38 -25.16 11.40 12.10
N ALA A 39 -25.50 12.62 11.68
CA ALA A 39 -25.59 13.80 12.52
C ALA A 39 -27.01 14.40 12.57
N ASN A 40 -27.32 15.08 13.68
CA ASN A 40 -28.63 15.69 13.93
C ASN A 40 -28.55 17.21 14.13
N ASP A 41 -27.34 17.77 14.10
CA ASP A 41 -27.03 19.20 14.18
C ASP A 41 -25.71 19.49 13.47
N GLU A 42 -25.46 20.78 13.19
CA GLU A 42 -24.31 21.25 12.41
C GLU A 42 -22.95 20.95 13.07
N ALA A 43 -22.86 21.08 14.40
CA ALA A 43 -21.61 20.82 15.12
C ALA A 43 -21.23 19.34 15.05
N LYS A 44 -22.22 18.44 15.12
CA LYS A 44 -21.99 17.01 14.95
C LYS A 44 -21.66 16.65 13.50
N THR A 45 -22.26 17.31 12.52
CA THR A 45 -21.90 17.11 11.10
C THR A 45 -20.42 17.44 10.86
N GLU A 46 -19.92 18.57 11.40
CA GLU A 46 -18.51 18.95 11.28
C GLU A 46 -17.58 17.92 11.94
N PHE A 47 -17.99 17.38 13.10
CA PHE A 47 -17.25 16.32 13.78
C PHE A 47 -17.19 15.01 12.95
N GLU A 48 -18.31 14.56 12.38
CA GLU A 48 -18.32 13.35 11.54
C GLU A 48 -17.56 13.55 10.23
N LEU A 49 -17.64 14.75 9.62
CA LEU A 49 -16.82 15.11 8.45
C LEU A 49 -15.33 14.97 8.73
N LYS A 50 -14.87 15.51 9.87
CA LYS A 50 -13.46 15.40 10.26
C LYS A 50 -13.03 13.96 10.45
N LYS A 51 -13.87 13.14 11.07
CA LYS A 51 -13.60 11.70 11.25
C LYS A 51 -13.54 10.94 9.92
N ILE A 52 -14.37 11.30 8.95
CA ILE A 52 -14.31 10.78 7.59
C ILE A 52 -12.97 11.16 6.93
N GLU A 53 -12.57 12.43 7.05
CA GLU A 53 -11.31 12.95 6.51
C GLU A 53 -10.08 12.30 7.16
N ASP A 54 -10.09 12.10 8.49
CA ASP A 54 -9.05 11.35 9.21
C ASP A 54 -8.88 9.91 8.67
N GLY A 55 -9.93 9.35 8.08
CA GLY A 55 -9.93 8.03 7.45
C GLY A 55 -9.41 8.00 6.02
N PHE A 56 -9.18 9.15 5.37
CA PHE A 56 -8.86 9.21 3.94
C PHE A 56 -7.55 8.53 3.57
N SER A 57 -6.57 8.52 4.46
CA SER A 57 -5.29 7.81 4.26
C SER A 57 -5.49 6.31 4.01
N PHE A 58 -6.56 5.71 4.52
CA PHE A 58 -6.81 4.27 4.38
C PHE A 58 -7.47 3.86 3.05
N SER A 59 -7.80 4.81 2.18
CA SER A 59 -8.50 4.53 0.92
C SER A 59 -7.69 5.02 -0.28
N PRO A 60 -7.40 4.15 -1.28
CA PRO A 60 -6.66 4.55 -2.48
C PRO A 60 -7.43 5.52 -3.39
N LEU A 61 -8.70 5.76 -3.13
CA LEU A 61 -9.51 6.73 -3.87
C LEU A 61 -9.34 8.15 -3.31
N THR A 62 -9.09 8.27 -2.01
CA THR A 62 -8.98 9.55 -1.27
C THR A 62 -7.57 9.88 -0.84
N ALA A 63 -6.62 8.96 -1.01
CA ALA A 63 -5.22 9.12 -0.66
C ALA A 63 -4.29 8.87 -1.84
N GLU A 64 -3.02 9.18 -1.61
CA GLU A 64 -1.91 8.90 -2.50
C GLU A 64 -0.81 8.13 -1.76
N VAL A 65 0.00 7.38 -2.52
CA VAL A 65 1.21 6.74 -2.01
C VAL A 65 2.30 7.79 -1.88
N VAL A 66 2.88 7.91 -0.69
CA VAL A 66 3.99 8.84 -0.41
C VAL A 66 5.32 8.15 -0.23
N CYS A 67 5.31 6.84 0.07
CA CYS A 67 6.51 6.02 0.17
C CYS A 67 6.24 4.58 -0.28
N ILE A 68 7.22 3.95 -0.94
CA ILE A 68 7.26 2.52 -1.21
C ILE A 68 8.61 1.98 -0.73
N GLY A 69 8.58 1.15 0.30
CA GLY A 69 9.73 0.42 0.81
C GLY A 69 9.83 -0.97 0.19
N MET A 70 11.04 -1.34 -0.23
CA MET A 70 11.32 -2.65 -0.82
C MET A 70 12.64 -3.20 -0.30
N PHE A 71 12.66 -4.44 0.17
CA PHE A 71 13.86 -5.03 0.78
C PHE A 71 14.04 -6.50 0.40
N ASN A 72 15.24 -6.87 -0.03
CA ASN A 72 15.60 -8.26 -0.27
C ASN A 72 16.26 -8.85 1.00
N PRO A 73 15.60 -9.77 1.72
CA PRO A 73 16.08 -10.29 2.99
C PRO A 73 17.32 -11.17 2.87
N ASP A 74 17.56 -11.77 1.69
CA ASP A 74 18.71 -12.63 1.47
C ASP A 74 19.99 -11.82 1.22
N SER A 75 19.89 -10.75 0.43
CA SER A 75 21.03 -9.87 0.12
C SER A 75 21.21 -8.71 1.09
N LYS A 76 20.21 -8.43 1.92
CA LYS A 76 20.12 -7.26 2.81
C LYS A 76 20.23 -5.91 2.09
N LYS A 77 19.81 -5.86 0.83
CA LYS A 77 19.74 -4.63 0.03
C LYS A 77 18.31 -4.13 -0.03
N GLY A 78 18.14 -2.82 0.11
CA GLY A 78 16.84 -2.17 0.02
C GLY A 78 16.77 -1.13 -1.09
N VAL A 79 15.55 -0.77 -1.45
CA VAL A 79 15.21 0.38 -2.28
C VAL A 79 14.00 1.06 -1.65
N MET A 80 14.04 2.37 -1.51
CA MET A 80 12.93 3.18 -1.03
C MET A 80 12.66 4.31 -2.03
N TYR A 81 11.42 4.41 -2.45
CA TYR A 81 10.95 5.56 -3.23
C TYR A 81 10.03 6.40 -2.37
N TYR A 82 10.13 7.73 -2.46
CA TYR A 82 9.29 8.62 -1.68
C TYR A 82 8.97 9.91 -2.43
N GLN A 83 7.90 10.60 -2.04
CA GLN A 83 7.57 11.92 -2.57
C GLN A 83 8.41 13.02 -1.90
N ASN A 84 8.99 13.89 -2.72
CA ASN A 84 9.60 15.13 -2.27
C ASN A 84 9.48 16.20 -3.37
N PRO A 85 8.37 16.96 -3.42
CA PRO A 85 8.16 17.96 -4.46
C PRO A 85 9.22 19.08 -4.48
N ALA A 86 9.88 19.35 -3.35
CA ALA A 86 10.95 20.35 -3.27
C ALA A 86 12.26 19.85 -3.91
N GLU A 87 12.54 18.55 -3.86
CA GLU A 87 13.73 17.92 -4.45
C GLU A 87 13.36 16.60 -5.18
N PRO A 88 12.64 16.64 -6.31
CA PRO A 88 11.93 15.49 -6.91
C PRO A 88 12.84 14.41 -7.52
N HIS A 89 14.15 14.57 -7.47
CA HIS A 89 15.14 13.60 -7.96
C HIS A 89 16.28 13.35 -6.96
N LYS A 90 16.09 13.77 -5.70
CA LYS A 90 17.07 13.55 -4.64
C LYS A 90 17.33 12.06 -4.48
N LYS A 91 18.59 11.66 -4.65
CA LYS A 91 19.01 10.27 -4.54
C LYS A 91 20.20 10.13 -3.61
N PHE A 92 20.15 9.17 -2.71
CA PHE A 92 21.22 8.87 -1.78
C PHE A 92 21.13 7.40 -1.34
N GLU A 93 22.14 6.95 -0.60
CA GLU A 93 22.18 5.61 -0.02
C GLU A 93 22.34 5.73 1.49
N ASP A 94 21.58 4.93 2.24
CA ASP A 94 21.75 4.77 3.68
C ASP A 94 21.58 3.30 4.06
N GLN A 95 22.48 2.76 4.88
CA GLN A 95 22.43 1.38 5.38
C GLN A 95 22.15 0.28 4.32
N ASN A 96 22.73 0.38 3.11
CA ASN A 96 22.48 -0.50 1.94
C ASN A 96 21.07 -0.37 1.32
N VAL A 97 20.38 0.73 1.59
CA VAL A 97 19.10 1.09 0.98
C VAL A 97 19.33 2.23 0.01
N GLN A 98 18.99 2.02 -1.26
CA GLN A 98 18.98 3.08 -2.26
C GLN A 98 17.69 3.89 -2.10
N ILE A 99 17.81 5.19 -1.83
CA ILE A 99 16.68 6.06 -1.54
C ILE A 99 16.57 7.10 -2.64
N GLU A 100 15.40 7.24 -3.26
CA GLU A 100 15.19 8.14 -4.38
C GLU A 100 13.83 8.85 -4.28
N ALA A 101 13.84 10.18 -4.32
CA ALA A 101 12.65 11.00 -4.43
C ALA A 101 12.08 10.92 -5.85
N MET A 102 10.76 10.84 -5.98
CA MET A 102 10.05 10.94 -7.27
C MET A 102 8.55 11.19 -7.07
N SER A 103 7.82 11.38 -8.17
CA SER A 103 6.35 11.48 -8.16
C SER A 103 5.69 10.13 -7.82
N GLU A 104 4.43 10.13 -7.35
CA GLU A 104 3.67 8.89 -7.13
C GLU A 104 3.65 7.99 -8.38
N ALA A 105 3.40 8.57 -9.55
CA ALA A 105 3.36 7.84 -10.82
C ALA A 105 4.71 7.15 -11.11
N ASP A 106 5.83 7.83 -10.89
CA ASP A 106 7.16 7.26 -11.09
C ASP A 106 7.48 6.17 -10.06
N MET A 107 7.07 6.36 -8.80
CA MET A 107 7.22 5.34 -7.75
C MET A 107 6.51 4.04 -8.14
N LEU A 108 5.24 4.14 -8.55
CA LEU A 108 4.42 3.00 -8.97
C LEU A 108 5.03 2.31 -10.19
N LYS A 109 5.46 3.08 -11.19
CA LYS A 109 6.10 2.53 -12.39
C LYS A 109 7.38 1.78 -12.05
N LYS A 110 8.29 2.39 -11.29
CA LYS A 110 9.54 1.73 -10.87
C LYS A 110 9.27 0.53 -9.99
N PHE A 111 8.31 0.59 -9.08
CA PHE A 111 7.87 -0.55 -8.27
C PHE A 111 7.48 -1.74 -9.18
N TRP A 112 6.58 -1.52 -10.15
CA TRP A 112 6.16 -2.59 -11.05
C TRP A 112 7.29 -3.08 -11.96
N ASP A 113 8.27 -2.26 -12.31
CA ASP A 113 9.47 -2.74 -13.00
C ASP A 113 10.36 -3.58 -12.09
N TYR A 114 10.50 -3.19 -10.81
CA TYR A 114 11.35 -3.87 -9.84
C TYR A 114 10.81 -5.25 -9.45
N VAL A 115 9.49 -5.39 -9.23
CA VAL A 115 8.88 -6.67 -8.87
C VAL A 115 9.06 -7.76 -9.95
N LYS A 116 9.36 -7.41 -11.20
CA LYS A 116 9.66 -8.39 -12.27
C LYS A 116 10.85 -9.29 -11.92
N LEU A 117 11.78 -8.78 -11.10
CA LEU A 117 13.03 -9.45 -10.73
C LEU A 117 12.88 -10.48 -9.59
N TYR A 118 11.69 -10.56 -8.98
CA TYR A 118 11.43 -11.32 -7.76
C TYR A 118 10.29 -12.30 -7.94
N ASP A 119 10.34 -13.47 -7.30
CA ASP A 119 9.30 -14.50 -7.43
C ASP A 119 8.48 -14.68 -6.15
N GLU A 120 9.01 -14.24 -5.03
CA GLU A 120 8.36 -14.27 -3.72
C GLU A 120 8.24 -12.87 -3.15
N PHE A 121 7.04 -12.54 -2.69
CA PHE A 121 6.67 -11.23 -2.17
C PHE A 121 6.14 -11.40 -0.76
N ILE A 122 6.66 -10.60 0.16
CA ILE A 122 6.37 -10.70 1.58
C ILE A 122 5.82 -9.36 2.04
N THR A 123 4.67 -9.38 2.71
CA THR A 123 4.04 -8.19 3.30
C THR A 123 3.50 -8.54 4.68
N PHE A 124 3.06 -7.53 5.43
CA PHE A 124 2.25 -7.73 6.62
C PHE A 124 0.90 -7.04 6.42
N ASN A 125 -0.19 -7.80 6.29
CA ASN A 125 -1.51 -7.28 5.93
C ASN A 125 -1.60 -6.64 4.53
N GLY A 126 -0.60 -6.86 3.67
CA GLY A 126 -0.54 -6.24 2.35
C GLY A 126 -1.61 -6.73 1.38
N ARG A 127 -2.27 -7.86 1.65
CA ARG A 127 -3.43 -8.28 0.84
C ARG A 127 -4.69 -7.47 1.14
N ALA A 128 -4.80 -6.91 2.34
CA ALA A 128 -5.92 -6.07 2.73
C ALA A 128 -5.65 -4.58 2.50
N PHE A 129 -4.37 -4.20 2.42
CA PHE A 129 -3.96 -2.79 2.31
C PHE A 129 -3.01 -2.54 1.14
N ASP A 130 -1.71 -2.82 1.31
CA ASP A 130 -0.62 -2.36 0.43
C ASP A 130 -0.85 -2.67 -1.05
N ILE A 131 -1.09 -3.94 -1.38
CA ILE A 131 -1.14 -4.39 -2.77
C ILE A 131 -2.42 -3.91 -3.49
N PRO A 132 -3.64 -4.03 -2.93
CA PRO A 132 -4.82 -3.40 -3.50
C PRO A 132 -4.64 -1.88 -3.69
N PHE A 133 -4.02 -1.21 -2.72
CA PHE A 133 -3.77 0.23 -2.77
C PHE A 133 -2.87 0.56 -3.97
N LEU A 134 -1.72 -0.10 -4.10
CA LEU A 134 -0.80 0.06 -5.22
C LEU A 134 -1.48 -0.22 -6.58
N ILE A 135 -2.33 -1.25 -6.68
CA ILE A 135 -3.05 -1.59 -7.92
C ILE A 135 -4.03 -0.47 -8.31
N ILE A 136 -4.84 0.02 -7.37
CA ILE A 136 -5.84 1.06 -7.65
C ILE A 136 -5.14 2.38 -8.00
N ARG A 137 -4.12 2.78 -7.23
CA ARG A 137 -3.32 3.98 -7.53
C ARG A 137 -2.60 3.87 -8.88
N SER A 138 -2.15 2.66 -9.24
CA SER A 138 -1.60 2.42 -10.58
C SER A 138 -2.65 2.61 -11.66
N ALA A 139 -3.89 2.16 -11.46
CA ALA A 139 -4.97 2.39 -12.41
C ALA A 139 -5.30 3.88 -12.58
N VAL A 140 -5.32 4.64 -11.48
CA VAL A 140 -5.48 6.11 -11.50
C VAL A 140 -4.41 6.78 -12.38
N HIS A 141 -3.16 6.31 -12.28
CA HIS A 141 -2.03 6.79 -13.08
C HIS A 141 -1.84 6.08 -14.43
N GLN A 142 -2.79 5.22 -14.84
CA GLN A 142 -2.74 4.44 -16.08
C GLN A 142 -1.49 3.53 -16.21
N ILE A 143 -0.97 3.06 -15.08
CA ILE A 143 0.18 2.16 -14.99
C ILE A 143 -0.33 0.72 -14.87
N LYS A 144 0.19 -0.17 -15.72
CA LYS A 144 -0.17 -1.59 -15.72
C LYS A 144 0.71 -2.38 -14.74
N PRO A 145 0.12 -3.11 -13.76
CA PRO A 145 0.87 -4.05 -12.93
C PRO A 145 1.60 -5.10 -13.76
N SER A 146 2.87 -5.36 -13.43
CA SER A 146 3.70 -6.33 -14.14
C SER A 146 3.53 -7.78 -13.67
N LYS A 147 3.16 -7.96 -12.40
CA LYS A 147 2.87 -9.24 -11.76
C LYS A 147 1.54 -9.16 -11.01
N ASN A 148 0.78 -10.25 -11.01
CA ASN A 148 -0.42 -10.35 -10.20
C ASN A 148 -0.05 -10.74 -8.76
N LEU A 149 0.11 -9.74 -7.89
CA LEU A 149 0.38 -9.93 -6.46
C LEU A 149 -0.90 -10.22 -5.64
N MET A 150 -2.06 -10.21 -6.28
CA MET A 150 -3.38 -10.52 -5.70
C MET A 150 -3.96 -11.84 -6.25
N SER A 151 -3.08 -12.83 -6.48
CA SER A 151 -3.50 -14.22 -6.78
C SER A 151 -4.25 -14.84 -5.59
N ASN A 152 -4.65 -16.12 -5.66
CA ASN A 152 -5.41 -16.77 -4.59
C ASN A 152 -4.82 -16.58 -3.18
N ARG A 153 -5.67 -16.49 -2.16
CA ARG A 153 -5.23 -16.20 -0.79
C ARG A 153 -4.27 -17.25 -0.23
N TYR A 154 -4.60 -18.53 -0.40
CA TYR A 154 -3.79 -19.64 0.11
C TYR A 154 -2.58 -19.93 -0.78
N LEU A 155 -1.40 -20.05 -0.16
CA LEU A 155 -0.12 -20.26 -0.87
C LEU A 155 -0.13 -21.49 -1.80
N SER A 156 -0.81 -22.57 -1.43
CA SER A 156 -0.91 -23.79 -2.23
C SER A 156 -1.70 -23.61 -3.54
N ASN A 157 -2.52 -22.57 -3.62
CA ASN A 157 -3.45 -22.33 -4.72
C ASN A 157 -3.05 -21.09 -5.53
N GLN A 158 -1.94 -20.43 -5.20
CA GLN A 158 -1.47 -19.26 -5.94
C GLN A 158 -0.96 -19.66 -7.33
N PHE A 159 -1.24 -18.78 -8.31
CA PHE A 159 -0.76 -18.97 -9.68
C PHE A 159 0.76 -18.88 -9.74
N THR A 160 1.36 -19.53 -10.75
CA THR A 160 2.81 -19.52 -10.95
C THR A 160 3.33 -18.13 -11.30
N GLY A 161 4.53 -17.77 -10.80
CA GLY A 161 5.25 -16.56 -11.20
C GLY A 161 5.15 -15.37 -10.23
N ALA A 162 4.32 -15.45 -9.19
CA ALA A 162 4.30 -14.50 -8.08
C ALA A 162 3.69 -15.13 -6.83
N ARG A 163 4.54 -15.60 -5.91
CA ARG A 163 4.12 -16.12 -4.61
C ARG A 163 4.04 -14.98 -3.61
N HIS A 164 2.84 -14.60 -3.17
CA HIS A 164 2.65 -13.56 -2.16
C HIS A 164 2.36 -14.20 -0.79
N VAL A 165 3.31 -14.06 0.13
CA VAL A 165 3.24 -14.46 1.54
C VAL A 165 2.86 -13.24 2.38
N ASP A 166 1.57 -13.11 2.70
CA ASP A 166 1.12 -12.14 3.71
C ASP A 166 1.29 -12.73 5.11
N LEU A 167 2.19 -12.14 5.90
CA LEU A 167 2.52 -12.63 7.22
C LEU A 167 1.34 -12.57 8.18
N GLN A 168 0.44 -11.59 8.06
CA GLN A 168 -0.74 -11.53 8.90
C GLN A 168 -1.66 -12.73 8.62
N ASP A 169 -1.85 -13.07 7.35
CA ASP A 169 -2.60 -14.27 6.94
C ASP A 169 -1.95 -15.55 7.48
N GLN A 170 -0.61 -15.67 7.35
CA GLN A 170 0.10 -16.84 7.86
C GLN A 170 -0.05 -16.97 9.39
N LEU A 171 0.18 -15.89 10.12
CA LEU A 171 0.10 -15.90 11.58
C LEU A 171 -1.32 -16.20 12.08
N LYS A 172 -2.35 -15.64 11.42
CA LYS A 172 -3.76 -15.94 11.72
C LYS A 172 -4.10 -17.41 11.40
N PHE A 173 -3.66 -17.92 10.26
CA PHE A 173 -3.91 -19.31 9.86
C PHE A 173 -3.37 -20.32 10.88
N TYR A 174 -2.17 -20.07 11.42
CA TYR A 174 -1.59 -20.93 12.47
C TYR A 174 -2.08 -20.60 13.89
N GLY A 175 -2.95 -19.61 14.04
CA GLY A 175 -3.45 -19.14 15.34
C GLY A 175 -2.39 -18.50 16.23
N ALA A 176 -1.27 -18.06 15.67
CA ALA A 176 -0.13 -17.49 16.40
C ALA A 176 -0.39 -16.06 16.92
N VAL A 177 -1.38 -15.35 16.36
CA VAL A 177 -1.71 -13.95 16.70
C VAL A 177 -3.19 -13.72 17.00
N TYR A 178 -3.96 -14.75 17.39
CA TYR A 178 -5.27 -14.47 17.96
C TYR A 178 -5.08 -13.69 19.26
N GLY A 179 -5.57 -12.44 19.28
CA GLY A 179 -5.87 -11.76 20.52
C GLY A 179 -6.78 -12.71 21.32
N ARG A 180 -6.34 -13.09 22.52
CA ARG A 180 -7.22 -13.81 23.44
C ARG A 180 -8.42 -12.89 23.72
N GLY A 181 -9.56 -13.16 23.09
CA GLY A 181 -10.88 -12.69 23.54
C GLY A 181 -11.12 -11.19 23.65
N TYR A 182 -10.31 -10.33 23.05
CA TYR A 182 -10.63 -8.90 22.93
C TYR A 182 -10.59 -8.50 21.46
N ASN A 183 -11.77 -8.15 20.95
CA ASN A 183 -11.92 -7.28 19.80
C ASN A 183 -11.29 -5.94 20.21
N LEU A 184 -10.04 -5.73 19.83
CA LEU A 184 -9.45 -4.40 19.76
C LEU A 184 -9.65 -3.90 18.33
#